data_AF-A0A059KIS4-F1
#
_entry.id   AF-A0A059KIS4-F1
#
_cell.length_a   1.000
_cell.length_b   1.000
_cell.length_c   1.000
_cell.angle_alpha   90.00
_cell.angle_beta   90.00
_cell.angle_gamma   90.00
#
_symmetry.space_group_name_H-M   'P 1'
#
loop_
_entity.id
_entity.type
_entity.pdbx_description
1 polymer ?
#
loop_
_entity_poly.entity_id
_entity_poly.type
_entity_poly.pdbx_seq_one_letter_code
_entity_poly.pdbx_strand_id
1 'polypeptide(L)'
;MSTRHLDTLLIDFRSGELDASALAHGFRDTAAHWPGLPERYSQVLGQLLMQVESSALFTEESCSFSRGDLSDALGQWLAKARQVAPH
;
A
#
# COMPACT_ATOMS: atom_id res chain seq x y z
N MET A 1 -9.40 -10.45 6.83
CA MET A 1 -9.73 -9.02 6.66
C MET A 1 -10.22 -8.78 5.24
N SER A 2 -11.19 -7.88 5.02
CA SER A 2 -11.67 -7.59 3.66
C SER A 2 -10.70 -6.67 2.93
N THR A 3 -10.41 -6.95 1.65
CA THR A 3 -9.55 -6.10 0.81
C THR A 3 -10.09 -4.67 0.67
N ARG A 4 -11.36 -4.42 1.02
CA ARG A 4 -11.98 -3.09 1.05
C ARG A 4 -11.32 -2.14 2.05
N HIS A 5 -10.82 -2.64 3.18
CA HIS A 5 -10.18 -1.79 4.19
C HIS A 5 -8.89 -1.13 3.67
N LEU A 6 -8.18 -1.76 2.73
CA LEU A 6 -6.99 -1.19 2.10
C LEU A 6 -7.29 0.11 1.34
N ASP A 7 -8.52 0.30 0.87
CA ASP A 7 -8.96 1.54 0.23
C ASP A 7 -8.98 2.71 1.23
N THR A 8 -9.49 2.44 2.43
CA THR A 8 -9.49 3.39 3.55
C THR A 8 -8.06 3.76 3.95
N LEU A 9 -7.16 2.78 4.09
CA LEU A 9 -5.76 3.06 4.42
C LEU A 9 -5.08 3.96 3.39
N LEU A 10 -5.37 3.77 2.09
CA LEU A 10 -4.84 4.63 1.03
C LEU A 10 -5.38 6.06 1.12
N ILE A 11 -6.68 6.22 1.41
CA ILE A 11 -7.31 7.53 1.58
C ILE A 11 -6.69 8.25 2.78
N ASP A 12 -6.59 7.58 3.92
CA ASP A 12 -6.08 8.15 5.16
C ASP A 12 -4.59 8.52 5.03
N PHE A 13 -3.78 7.67 4.38
CA PHE A 13 -2.38 7.98 4.10
C PHE A 13 -2.23 9.19 3.17
N ARG A 14 -3.05 9.26 2.11
CA ARG A 14 -3.02 10.39 1.17
C ARG A 14 -3.43 11.71 1.85
N SER A 15 -4.37 11.68 2.77
CA SER A 15 -4.79 12.83 3.58
C SER A 15 -3.78 13.20 4.66
N GLY A 16 -2.83 12.30 4.99
CA GLY A 16 -1.87 12.47 6.07
C GLY A 16 -2.39 12.10 7.46
N GLU A 17 -3.55 11.46 7.53
CA GLU A 17 -4.18 10.94 8.76
C GLU A 17 -3.57 9.59 9.19
N LEU A 18 -2.91 8.90 8.26
CA LEU A 18 -2.20 7.63 8.49
C LEU A 18 -0.72 7.80 8.14
N ASP A 19 0.17 7.27 8.99
CA ASP A 19 1.60 7.24 8.70
C ASP A 19 2.01 6.06 7.80
N ALA A 20 3.21 6.17 7.24
CA ALA A 20 3.78 5.18 6.32
C ALA A 20 3.91 3.78 6.94
N SER A 21 4.23 3.69 8.25
CA SER A 21 4.40 2.40 8.94
C SER A 21 3.06 1.70 9.12
N ALA A 22 2.03 2.46 9.54
CA ALA A 22 0.68 1.94 9.68
C ALA A 22 0.09 1.47 8.34
N LEU A 23 0.29 2.24 7.25
CA LEU A 23 -0.08 1.82 5.90
C LEU A 23 0.62 0.51 5.50
N ALA A 24 1.95 0.45 5.66
CA ALA A 24 2.73 -0.71 5.28
C ALA A 24 2.34 -1.96 6.07
N HIS A 25 2.06 -1.82 7.35
CA HIS A 25 1.61 -2.92 8.18
C HIS A 25 0.25 -3.46 7.73
N GLY A 26 -0.75 -2.58 7.49
CA GLY A 26 -2.08 -3.00 7.04
C GLY A 26 -2.07 -3.71 5.68
N PHE A 27 -1.23 -3.24 4.75
CA PHE A 27 -1.02 -3.91 3.46
C PHE A 27 -0.33 -5.26 3.60
N ARG A 28 0.74 -5.38 4.41
CA ARG A 28 1.43 -6.65 4.66
C ARG A 28 0.52 -7.68 5.30
N ASP A 29 -0.20 -7.29 6.35
CA ASP A 29 -1.14 -8.16 7.05
C ASP A 29 -2.24 -8.65 6.11
N THR A 30 -2.86 -7.74 5.36
CA THR A 30 -3.93 -8.13 4.44
C THR A 30 -3.42 -9.04 3.33
N ALA A 31 -2.26 -8.75 2.75
CA ALA A 31 -1.68 -9.57 1.69
C ALA A 31 -1.25 -10.96 2.18
N ALA A 32 -0.73 -11.07 3.41
CA ALA A 32 -0.37 -12.36 4.02
C ALA A 32 -1.58 -13.29 4.19
N HIS A 33 -2.76 -12.72 4.39
CA HIS A 33 -4.02 -13.44 4.55
C HIS A 33 -4.88 -13.44 3.28
N TRP A 34 -4.35 -13.01 2.13
CA TRP A 34 -5.10 -12.94 0.88
C TRP A 34 -5.06 -14.28 0.13
N PRO A 35 -6.16 -15.05 0.10
CA PRO A 35 -6.18 -16.34 -0.58
C PRO A 35 -5.96 -16.19 -2.09
N GLY A 36 -5.04 -16.99 -2.64
CA GLY A 36 -4.79 -17.03 -4.08
C GLY A 36 -3.99 -15.84 -4.63
N LEU A 37 -3.42 -14.98 -3.78
CA LEU A 37 -2.51 -13.93 -4.21
C LEU A 37 -1.21 -14.55 -4.76
N PRO A 38 -0.83 -14.32 -6.04
CA PRO A 38 0.39 -14.89 -6.59
C PRO A 38 1.64 -14.29 -5.93
N GLU A 39 2.68 -15.11 -5.68
CA GLU A 39 3.91 -14.69 -4.97
C GLU A 39 4.59 -13.45 -5.58
N ARG A 40 4.57 -13.33 -6.92
CA ARG A 40 5.09 -12.14 -7.64
C ARG A 40 4.45 -10.83 -7.18
N TYR A 41 3.17 -10.85 -6.78
CA TYR A 41 2.48 -9.66 -6.27
C TYR A 41 2.98 -9.30 -4.88
N SER A 42 3.28 -10.28 -4.03
CA SER A 42 3.89 -10.05 -2.70
C SER A 42 5.28 -9.44 -2.82
N GLN A 43 6.07 -9.85 -3.83
CA GLN A 43 7.38 -9.24 -4.10
C GLN A 43 7.24 -7.77 -4.53
N VAL A 44 6.34 -7.48 -5.48
CA VAL A 44 6.08 -6.10 -5.92
C VAL A 44 5.56 -5.24 -4.76
N LEU A 45 4.66 -5.79 -3.93
CA LEU A 45 4.16 -5.11 -2.75
C LEU A 45 5.30 -4.75 -1.81
N GLY A 46 6.22 -5.68 -1.53
CA GLY A 46 7.38 -5.43 -0.67
C GLY A 46 8.24 -4.26 -1.16
N GLN A 47 8.46 -4.15 -2.47
CA GLN A 47 9.20 -3.03 -3.07
C GLN A 47 8.46 -1.70 -2.92
N LEU A 48 7.15 -1.66 -3.16
CA LEU A 48 6.33 -0.46 -2.99
C LEU A 48 6.32 0.01 -1.53
N LEU A 49 6.18 -0.92 -0.59
CA LEU A 49 6.15 -0.60 0.84
C LEU A 49 7.51 -0.10 1.35
N MET A 50 8.62 -0.63 0.82
CA MET A 50 9.95 -0.11 1.14
C MET A 50 10.10 1.36 0.69
N GLN A 51 9.56 1.72 -0.47
CA GLN A 51 9.56 3.13 -0.92
C GLN A 51 8.68 4.01 -0.02
N VAL A 52 7.51 3.51 0.40
CA VAL A 52 6.63 4.20 1.35
C VAL A 52 7.35 4.47 2.68
N GLU A 53 7.97 3.45 3.28
CA GLU A 53 8.68 3.61 4.55
C GLU A 53 9.89 4.53 4.42
N SER A 54 10.63 4.44 3.31
CA SER A 54 11.74 5.35 3.02
C SER A 54 11.28 6.80 2.86
N SER A 55 10.12 7.04 2.22
CA SER A 55 9.57 8.39 2.03
C SER A 55 9.26 9.11 3.34
N ALA A 56 8.97 8.37 4.42
CA ALA A 56 8.75 8.95 5.74
C ALA A 56 10.03 9.46 6.41
N LEU A 57 11.21 9.02 5.93
CA LEU A 57 12.51 9.44 6.47
C LEU A 57 13.02 10.75 5.85
N PHE A 58 12.41 11.22 4.75
CA PHE A 58 12.82 12.42 4.02
C PHE A 58 11.73 13.50 4.10
N THR A 59 11.93 14.51 4.94
CA THR A 59 10.86 15.41 5.43
C THR A 59 10.68 16.72 4.66
N GLU A 60 11.59 17.12 3.76
CA GLU A 60 11.67 18.53 3.34
C GLU A 60 10.87 18.92 2.08
N GLU A 61 10.68 18.05 1.08
CA GLU A 61 9.94 18.42 -0.16
C GLU A 61 8.93 17.35 -0.63
N SER A 62 9.00 16.14 -0.05
CA SER A 62 8.38 14.93 -0.62
C SER A 62 7.03 14.56 0.00
N CYS A 63 6.58 15.22 1.08
CA CYS A 63 5.41 14.73 1.81
C CYS A 63 4.11 14.77 1.00
N SER A 64 3.76 15.86 0.29
CA SER A 64 2.48 15.87 -0.45
C SER A 64 2.56 15.14 -1.79
N PHE A 65 3.63 15.38 -2.54
CA PHE A 65 3.78 14.84 -3.89
C PHE A 65 4.08 13.33 -3.84
N SER A 66 5.06 12.90 -3.04
CA SER A 66 5.39 11.47 -2.95
C SER A 66 4.30 10.66 -2.26
N ARG A 67 3.54 11.20 -1.31
CA ARG A 67 2.37 10.47 -0.75
C ARG A 67 1.31 10.21 -1.82
N GLY A 68 1.05 11.17 -2.71
CA GLY A 68 0.13 11.00 -3.83
C GLY A 68 0.57 9.86 -4.76
N ASP A 69 1.80 9.94 -5.29
CA ASP A 69 2.35 8.95 -6.21
C ASP A 69 2.43 7.54 -5.60
N LEU A 70 2.85 7.44 -4.33
CA LEU A 70 2.92 6.17 -3.61
C LEU A 70 1.53 5.57 -3.36
N SER A 71 0.53 6.41 -3.03
CA SER A 71 -0.86 5.97 -2.88
C SER A 71 -1.41 5.45 -4.21
N ASP A 72 -1.12 6.14 -5.32
CA ASP A 72 -1.56 5.73 -6.65
C ASP A 72 -0.91 4.41 -7.09
N ALA A 73 0.40 4.24 -6.84
CA ALA A 73 1.11 3.00 -7.12
C ALA A 73 0.54 1.81 -6.34
N LEU A 74 0.26 1.98 -5.05
CA LEU A 74 -0.38 0.96 -4.22
C LEU A 74 -1.83 0.69 -4.65
N GLY A 75 -2.58 1.72 -5.05
CA GLY A 75 -3.94 1.58 -5.58
C GLY A 75 -3.97 0.75 -6.88
N GLN A 76 -3.03 1.00 -7.79
CA GLN A 76 -2.87 0.21 -9.01
C GLN A 76 -2.48 -1.24 -8.72
N TRP A 77 -1.58 -1.46 -7.75
CA TRP A 77 -1.24 -2.81 -7.30
C TRP A 77 -2.47 -3.52 -6.73
N LEU A 78 -3.25 -2.85 -5.87
CA LEU A 78 -4.45 -3.38 -5.23
C LEU A 78 -5.51 -3.78 -6.26
N ALA A 79 -5.74 -2.93 -7.26
CA ALA A 79 -6.68 -3.22 -8.34
C ALA A 79 -6.27 -4.49 -9.11
N LYS A 80 -4.99 -4.62 -9.46
CA LYS A 80 -4.46 -5.81 -10.15
C LYS A 80 -4.50 -7.06 -9.27
N ALA A 81 -4.14 -6.94 -7.99
CA ALA A 81 -4.20 -8.02 -7.01
C ALA A 81 -5.63 -8.59 -6.91
N ARG A 82 -6.65 -7.73 -6.85
CA ARG A 82 -8.07 -8.13 -6.90
C ARG A 82 -8.44 -8.87 -8.19
N GLN A 83 -7.91 -8.47 -9.34
CA GLN A 83 -8.23 -9.15 -10.59
C GLN A 83 -7.64 -10.56 -10.69
N VAL A 84 -6.47 -10.79 -10.09
CA VAL A 84 -5.75 -12.06 -10.21
C VAL A 84 -6.00 -13.02 -9.04
N ALA A 85 -6.46 -12.52 -7.90
CA ALA A 85 -6.71 -13.30 -6.70
C ALA A 85 -8.22 -13.37 -6.43
N PRO A 86 -8.80 -14.58 -6.31
CA PRO A 86 -10.21 -14.73 -5.98
C PRO A 86 -10.53 -14.08 -4.62
N HIS A 87 -11.72 -13.48 -4.52
CA HIS A 87 -12.24 -12.87 -3.29
C HIS A 87 -12.91 -13.92 -2.42
#